data_AF-A0A6M1LC10-F1
#
_entry.id   AF-A0A6M1LC10-F1
#
_cell.length_a   1.000
_cell.length_b   1.000
_cell.length_c   1.000
_cell.angle_alpha   90.00
_cell.angle_beta   90.00
_cell.angle_gamma   90.00
#
_symmetry.space_group_name_H-M   'P 1'
#
loop_
_entity.id
_entity.type
_entity.pdbx_description
1 polymer ?
#
loop_
_entity_poly.entity_id
_entity_poly.type
_entity_poly.pdbx_seq_one_letter_code
_entity_poly.pdbx_strand_id
1 'polypeptide(L)'
;MSLTDSIGVDVQSMTAGVARAQQEAAAADHGVEQIAARAVASGFVGITAGLARVRQMIGQARSRLTEAADVLGEASRAVGSVGRQPSPQETIAALTPAIAALTTAEGSVTAAASAIDDARRLATTALQGGQPGPTLARLQQMLQILAAVRVQGTTARQHVDAALAQARQVGDLGN
;
A
#
# COMPACT_ATOMS: atom_id res chain seq x y z
N MET A 1 25.50 -6.19 2.13
CA MET A 1 24.59 -5.09 2.47
C MET A 1 24.46 -5.03 3.98
N SER A 2 24.43 -3.83 4.56
CA SER A 2 24.09 -3.66 5.98
C SER A 2 22.58 -3.88 6.18
N LEU A 3 22.14 -4.13 7.42
CA LEU A 3 20.70 -4.25 7.73
C LEU A 3 19.95 -2.95 7.39
N THR A 4 20.57 -1.80 7.62
CA THR A 4 20.01 -0.49 7.28
C THR A 4 19.85 -0.29 5.78
N ASP A 5 20.78 -0.79 4.96
CA ASP A 5 20.62 -0.81 3.50
C ASP A 5 19.44 -1.70 3.09
N SER A 6 19.30 -2.89 3.70
CA SER A 6 18.18 -3.80 3.41
C SER A 6 16.83 -3.16 3.73
N ILE A 7 16.72 -2.50 4.90
CA ILE A 7 15.50 -1.77 5.29
C ILE A 7 15.18 -0.67 4.27
N GLY A 8 16.19 0.08 3.81
CA GLY A 8 16.01 1.11 2.79
C GLY A 8 15.46 0.56 1.48
N VAL A 9 16.01 -0.56 1.00
CA VAL A 9 15.53 -1.27 -0.20
C VAL A 9 14.10 -1.77 -0.02
N ASP A 10 13.75 -2.28 1.16
CA ASP A 10 12.40 -2.77 1.44
C ASP A 10 11.37 -1.63 1.43
N VAL A 11 11.66 -0.51 2.11
CA VAL A 11 10.79 0.67 2.15
C VAL A 11 10.61 1.25 0.74
N GLN A 12 11.67 1.29 -0.07
CA GLN A 12 11.59 1.74 -1.46
C GLN A 12 10.71 0.80 -2.30
N SER A 13 10.84 -0.52 -2.11
CA SER A 13 10.03 -1.52 -2.80
C SER A 13 8.55 -1.42 -2.42
N MET A 14 8.25 -1.20 -1.14
CA MET A 14 6.89 -0.92 -0.67
C MET A 14 6.33 0.35 -1.33
N THR A 15 7.11 1.44 -1.35
CA THR A 15 6.72 2.72 -1.95
C THR A 15 6.38 2.55 -3.43
N ALA A 16 7.22 1.83 -4.18
CA ALA A 16 6.97 1.53 -5.59
C ALA A 16 5.70 0.69 -5.79
N GLY A 17 5.44 -0.29 -4.90
CA GLY A 17 4.23 -1.09 -4.93
C GLY A 17 2.96 -0.27 -4.66
N VAL A 18 3.00 0.64 -3.67
CA VAL A 18 1.90 1.57 -3.38
C VAL A 18 1.62 2.49 -4.57
N ALA A 19 2.66 3.06 -5.18
CA ALA A 19 2.53 3.91 -6.37
C ALA A 19 1.90 3.14 -7.55
N ARG A 20 2.32 1.90 -7.78
CA ARG A 20 1.72 1.03 -8.81
C ARG A 20 0.24 0.74 -8.50
N ALA A 21 -0.10 0.46 -7.25
CA ALA A 21 -1.50 0.25 -6.85
C ALA A 21 -2.35 1.51 -7.07
N GLN A 22 -1.82 2.71 -6.84
CA GLN A 22 -2.53 3.97 -7.13
C GLN A 22 -2.80 4.14 -8.64
N GLN A 23 -1.84 3.78 -9.49
CA GLN A 23 -2.01 3.83 -10.95
C GLN A 23 -3.13 2.88 -11.41
N GLU A 24 -3.13 1.66 -10.90
CA GLU A 24 -4.18 0.69 -11.20
C GLU A 24 -5.55 1.13 -10.65
N ALA A 25 -5.60 1.77 -9.47
CA ALA A 25 -6.82 2.33 -8.92
C ALA A 25 -7.43 3.41 -9.84
N ALA A 26 -6.58 4.31 -10.36
CA ALA A 26 -7.01 5.34 -11.29
C ALA A 26 -7.52 4.74 -12.62
N ALA A 27 -6.82 3.72 -13.14
CA ALA A 27 -7.23 3.01 -14.35
C ALA A 27 -8.54 2.22 -14.17
N ALA A 28 -8.76 1.66 -12.97
CA ALA A 28 -10.02 1.01 -12.61
C ALA A 28 -11.16 2.02 -12.50
N ASP A 29 -10.96 3.16 -11.83
CA ASP A 29 -11.98 4.24 -11.73
C ASP A 29 -12.41 4.75 -13.10
N HIS A 30 -11.44 5.03 -13.98
CA HIS A 30 -11.73 5.43 -15.36
C HIS A 30 -12.49 4.36 -16.15
N GLY A 31 -12.16 3.08 -15.93
CA GLY A 31 -12.91 1.96 -16.52
C GLY A 31 -14.36 1.91 -16.02
N VAL A 32 -14.58 2.10 -14.72
CA VAL A 32 -15.93 2.16 -14.12
C VAL A 32 -16.74 3.33 -14.67
N GLU A 33 -16.12 4.50 -14.81
CA GLU A 33 -16.76 5.70 -15.37
C GLU A 33 -17.21 5.51 -16.82
N GLN A 34 -16.38 4.90 -17.66
CA GLN A 34 -16.76 4.58 -19.04
C GLN A 34 -17.96 3.62 -19.10
N ILE A 35 -18.01 2.63 -18.22
CA ILE A 35 -19.15 1.69 -18.15
C ILE A 35 -20.41 2.43 -17.68
N ALA A 36 -20.28 3.31 -16.68
CA ALA A 36 -21.39 4.13 -16.20
C ALA A 36 -21.96 5.04 -17.29
N ALA A 37 -21.10 5.71 -18.06
CA ALA A 37 -21.53 6.57 -19.17
C ALA A 37 -22.32 5.79 -20.24
N ARG A 38 -21.87 4.56 -20.59
CA ARG A 38 -22.59 3.68 -21.52
C ARG A 38 -23.92 3.20 -20.94
N ALA A 39 -23.97 2.87 -19.65
CA ALA A 39 -25.18 2.47 -18.97
C ALA A 39 -26.22 3.60 -18.95
N VAL A 40 -25.81 4.84 -18.69
CA VAL A 40 -26.66 6.04 -18.78
C VAL A 40 -27.20 6.21 -20.20
N ALA A 41 -26.35 6.16 -21.22
CA ALA A 41 -26.76 6.28 -22.62
C ALA A 41 -27.76 5.18 -23.05
N SER A 42 -27.73 4.03 -22.39
CA SER A 42 -28.60 2.87 -22.65
C SER A 42 -29.83 2.80 -21.72
N GLY A 43 -30.02 3.77 -20.81
CA GLY A 43 -31.16 3.81 -19.88
C GLY A 43 -31.07 2.85 -18.67
N PHE A 44 -29.92 2.24 -18.40
CA PHE A 44 -29.73 1.31 -17.28
C PHE A 44 -29.40 2.03 -15.96
N VAL A 45 -30.39 2.70 -15.39
CA VAL A 45 -30.23 3.52 -14.15
C VAL A 45 -29.72 2.70 -12.96
N GLY A 46 -30.18 1.44 -12.79
CA GLY A 46 -29.77 0.57 -11.69
C GLY A 46 -28.27 0.22 -11.69
N ILE A 47 -27.69 0.03 -12.88
CA ILE A 47 -26.24 -0.22 -13.05
C ILE A 47 -25.46 1.02 -12.60
N THR A 48 -25.93 2.21 -12.95
CA THR A 48 -25.26 3.48 -12.60
C THR A 48 -25.14 3.68 -11.09
N ALA A 49 -26.19 3.36 -10.32
CA ALA A 49 -26.14 3.43 -8.86
C ALA A 49 -25.14 2.44 -8.25
N GLY A 50 -25.06 1.22 -8.80
CA GLY A 50 -24.07 0.23 -8.40
C GLY A 50 -22.64 0.70 -8.67
N LEU A 51 -22.39 1.25 -9.87
CA LEU A 51 -21.07 1.76 -10.26
C LEU A 51 -20.64 2.99 -9.46
N ALA A 52 -21.57 3.87 -9.06
CA ALA A 52 -21.24 4.97 -8.14
C ALA A 52 -20.66 4.46 -6.81
N ARG A 53 -21.21 3.36 -6.26
CA ARG A 53 -20.67 2.73 -5.04
C ARG A 53 -19.30 2.10 -5.28
N VAL A 54 -19.08 1.47 -6.44
CA VAL A 54 -17.75 0.96 -6.82
C VAL A 54 -16.72 2.08 -6.83
N ARG A 55 -17.03 3.22 -7.45
CA ARG A 55 -16.13 4.39 -7.48
C ARG A 55 -15.84 4.93 -6.08
N GLN A 56 -16.83 4.96 -5.21
CA GLN A 56 -16.64 5.36 -3.81
C GLN A 56 -15.61 4.45 -3.10
N MET A 57 -15.72 3.13 -3.28
CA MET A 57 -14.76 2.19 -2.69
C MET A 57 -13.35 2.33 -3.27
N ILE A 58 -13.23 2.57 -4.58
CA ILE A 58 -11.94 2.87 -5.22
C ILE A 58 -11.35 4.18 -4.66
N GLY A 59 -12.18 5.21 -4.47
CA GLY A 59 -11.77 6.48 -3.85
C GLY A 59 -11.26 6.31 -2.42
N GLN A 60 -11.95 5.50 -1.61
CA GLN A 60 -11.48 5.16 -0.27
C GLN A 60 -10.14 4.42 -0.31
N ALA A 61 -9.97 3.44 -1.20
CA ALA A 61 -8.70 2.76 -1.37
C ALA A 61 -7.57 3.73 -1.76
N ARG A 62 -7.82 4.67 -2.66
CA ARG A 62 -6.84 5.69 -3.05
C ARG A 62 -6.44 6.61 -1.89
N SER A 63 -7.39 7.00 -1.04
CA SER A 63 -7.09 7.77 0.17
C SER A 63 -6.15 6.98 1.09
N ARG A 64 -6.44 5.71 1.34
CA ARG A 64 -5.59 4.82 2.16
C ARG A 64 -4.20 4.62 1.56
N LEU A 65 -4.10 4.48 0.24
CA LEU A 65 -2.81 4.37 -0.44
C LEU A 65 -2.00 5.66 -0.35
N THR A 66 -2.65 6.83 -0.32
CA THR A 66 -1.98 8.12 -0.11
C THR A 66 -1.43 8.19 1.31
N GLU A 67 -2.25 7.86 2.32
CA GLU A 67 -1.81 7.74 3.72
C GLU A 67 -0.61 6.79 3.86
N ALA A 68 -0.64 5.64 3.18
CA ALA A 68 0.48 4.69 3.18
C ALA A 68 1.75 5.27 2.53
N ALA A 69 1.62 6.00 1.43
CA ALA A 69 2.75 6.61 0.72
C ALA A 69 3.41 7.70 1.57
N ASP A 70 2.63 8.53 2.24
CA ASP A 70 3.13 9.58 3.14
C ASP A 70 3.94 8.92 4.28
N VAL A 71 3.34 7.96 4.99
CA VAL A 71 4.00 7.27 6.10
C VAL A 71 5.27 6.51 5.66
N LEU A 72 5.29 5.92 4.46
CA LEU A 72 6.50 5.29 3.91
C LEU A 72 7.59 6.31 3.57
N GLY A 73 7.22 7.53 3.17
CA GLY A 73 8.16 8.64 3.03
C GLY A 73 8.83 8.97 4.37
N GLU A 74 8.06 8.96 5.46
CA GLU A 74 8.55 9.22 6.81
C GLU A 74 9.51 8.12 7.25
N ALA A 75 9.16 6.85 7.01
CA ALA A 75 10.04 5.71 7.26
C ALA A 75 11.34 5.81 6.44
N SER A 76 11.26 6.19 5.16
CA SER A 76 12.42 6.35 4.29
C SER A 76 13.38 7.44 4.81
N ARG A 77 12.86 8.58 5.26
CA ARG A 77 13.68 9.64 5.87
C ARG A 77 14.32 9.20 7.18
N ALA A 78 13.61 8.44 8.01
CA ALA A 78 14.13 7.89 9.25
C ALA A 78 15.26 6.87 9.02
N VAL A 79 15.13 6.02 8.00
CA VAL A 79 16.19 5.07 7.63
C VAL A 79 17.39 5.80 7.00
N GLY A 80 17.13 6.81 6.16
CA GLY A 80 18.16 7.59 5.49
C GLY A 80 18.94 8.55 6.41
N SER A 81 18.46 8.83 7.62
CA SER A 81 19.19 9.63 8.61
C SER A 81 20.27 8.84 9.34
N VAL A 82 20.27 7.50 9.21
CA VAL A 82 21.32 6.63 9.74
C VAL A 82 22.59 6.88 8.93
N GLY A 83 23.62 7.45 9.58
CA GLY A 83 24.92 7.69 8.96
C GLY A 83 25.60 6.39 8.47
N ARG A 84 26.70 6.50 7.72
CA ARG A 84 27.44 5.31 7.21
C ARG A 84 28.06 4.44 8.31
N GLN A 85 28.33 5.02 9.47
CA GLN A 85 28.86 4.36 10.67
C GLN A 85 28.11 4.91 11.89
N PRO A 86 26.83 4.56 12.05
CA PRO A 86 26.03 5.08 13.13
C PRO A 86 26.50 4.43 14.44
N SER A 87 26.52 5.21 15.51
CA SER A 87 26.60 4.63 16.86
C SER A 87 25.36 3.76 17.14
N PRO A 88 25.44 2.82 18.09
CA PRO A 88 24.29 2.06 18.54
C PRO A 88 23.07 2.94 18.93
N GLN A 89 23.33 4.06 19.61
CA GLN A 89 22.29 4.98 20.08
C GLN A 89 21.64 5.74 18.92
N GLU A 90 22.42 6.19 17.94
CA GLU A 90 21.89 6.81 16.71
C GLU A 90 21.03 5.82 15.92
N THR A 91 21.47 4.56 15.81
CA THR A 91 20.70 3.50 15.14
C THR A 91 19.35 3.28 15.83
N ILE A 92 19.35 3.18 17.16
CA ILE A 92 18.12 2.99 17.94
C ILE A 92 17.18 4.20 17.77
N ALA A 93 17.71 5.41 17.89
CA ALA A 93 16.93 6.64 17.78
C ALA A 93 16.32 6.81 16.37
N ALA A 94 17.07 6.47 15.33
CA ALA A 94 16.63 6.60 13.94
C ALA A 94 15.63 5.50 13.52
N LEU A 95 15.83 4.25 13.96
CA LEU A 95 15.01 3.12 13.51
C LEU A 95 13.74 2.88 14.35
N THR A 96 13.68 3.37 15.59
CA THR A 96 12.47 3.22 16.42
C THR A 96 11.22 3.84 15.77
N PRO A 97 11.25 5.07 15.22
CA PRO A 97 10.13 5.64 14.47
C PRO A 97 9.75 4.84 13.21
N ALA A 98 10.72 4.17 12.58
CA ALA A 98 10.48 3.39 11.37
C ALA A 98 9.54 2.19 11.62
N ILE A 99 9.57 1.56 12.80
CA ILE A 99 8.64 0.48 13.15
C ILE A 99 7.20 1.00 13.17
N ALA A 100 6.97 2.13 13.84
CA ALA A 100 5.64 2.72 13.95
C ALA A 100 5.12 3.11 12.56
N ALA A 101 5.96 3.71 11.73
CA ALA A 101 5.63 4.05 10.35
C ALA A 101 5.29 2.80 9.51
N LEU A 102 6.12 1.76 9.55
CA LEU A 102 5.84 0.49 8.84
C LEU A 102 4.55 -0.17 9.32
N THR A 103 4.21 -0.04 10.60
CA THR A 103 2.95 -0.53 11.18
C THR A 103 1.75 0.21 10.63
N THR A 104 1.79 1.53 10.65
CA THR A 104 0.73 2.37 10.08
C THR A 104 0.57 2.13 8.58
N ALA A 105 1.69 2.03 7.84
CA ALA A 105 1.65 1.77 6.40
C ALA A 105 0.98 0.43 6.06
N GLU A 106 1.28 -0.65 6.79
CA GLU A 106 0.59 -1.94 6.59
C GLU A 106 -0.90 -1.85 6.92
N GLY A 107 -1.28 -1.12 7.97
CA GLY A 107 -2.67 -0.85 8.32
C GLY A 107 -3.42 -0.18 7.16
N SER A 108 -2.83 0.87 6.58
CA SER A 108 -3.39 1.58 5.42
C SER A 108 -3.45 0.70 4.17
N VAL A 109 -2.42 -0.09 3.88
CA VAL A 109 -2.41 -1.05 2.76
C VAL A 109 -3.50 -2.13 2.94
N THR A 110 -3.69 -2.62 4.16
CA THR A 110 -4.75 -3.60 4.48
C THR A 110 -6.14 -2.99 4.29
N ALA A 111 -6.35 -1.77 4.78
CA ALA A 111 -7.60 -1.05 4.58
C ALA A 111 -7.89 -0.78 3.08
N ALA A 112 -6.86 -0.43 2.31
CA ALA A 112 -6.98 -0.28 0.86
C ALA A 112 -7.38 -1.61 0.19
N ALA A 113 -6.75 -2.73 0.56
CA ALA A 113 -7.07 -4.04 0.00
C ALA A 113 -8.52 -4.45 0.28
N SER A 114 -9.02 -4.22 1.50
CA SER A 114 -10.43 -4.46 1.84
C SER A 114 -11.38 -3.64 0.98
N ALA A 115 -11.11 -2.34 0.82
CA ALA A 115 -11.93 -1.47 -0.03
C ALA A 115 -11.92 -1.90 -1.51
N ILE A 116 -10.80 -2.40 -2.03
CA ILE A 116 -10.70 -2.92 -3.40
C ILE A 116 -11.45 -4.24 -3.57
N ASP A 117 -11.40 -5.14 -2.58
CA ASP A 117 -12.19 -6.38 -2.65
C ASP A 117 -13.70 -6.09 -2.58
N ASP A 118 -14.12 -5.13 -1.76
CA ASP A 118 -15.50 -4.64 -1.73
C ASP A 118 -15.90 -4.03 -3.08
N ALA A 119 -15.05 -3.18 -3.66
CA ALA A 119 -15.27 -2.61 -5.00
C ALA A 119 -15.44 -3.70 -6.05
N ARG A 120 -14.61 -4.77 -6.00
CA ARG A 120 -14.67 -5.90 -6.92
C ARG A 120 -15.96 -6.70 -6.76
N ARG A 121 -16.38 -6.97 -5.53
CA ARG A 121 -17.66 -7.64 -5.24
C ARG A 121 -18.85 -6.82 -5.75
N LEU A 122 -18.86 -5.52 -5.47
CA LEU A 122 -19.89 -4.59 -5.96
C LEU A 122 -19.92 -4.52 -7.49
N ALA A 123 -18.75 -4.42 -8.15
CA ALA A 123 -18.66 -4.37 -9.60
C ALA A 123 -19.16 -5.67 -10.25
N THR A 124 -18.86 -6.82 -9.63
CA THR A 124 -19.35 -8.13 -10.10
C THR A 124 -20.88 -8.17 -10.06
N THR A 125 -21.50 -7.70 -8.98
CA THR A 125 -22.96 -7.66 -8.84
C THR A 125 -23.59 -6.63 -9.77
N ALA A 126 -23.05 -5.41 -9.84
CA ALA A 126 -23.59 -4.31 -10.65
C ALA A 126 -23.51 -4.59 -12.16
N LEU A 127 -22.58 -5.45 -12.58
CA LEU A 127 -22.33 -5.78 -13.98
C LEU A 127 -22.75 -7.21 -14.34
N GLN A 128 -23.62 -7.84 -13.55
CA GLN A 128 -24.26 -9.10 -13.92
C GLN A 128 -24.93 -8.95 -15.31
N GLY A 129 -24.40 -9.67 -16.31
CA GLY A 129 -24.86 -9.61 -17.70
C GLY A 129 -24.09 -8.68 -18.64
N GLY A 130 -23.04 -7.97 -18.18
CA GLY A 130 -22.16 -7.14 -19.03
C GLY A 130 -20.78 -7.76 -19.30
N GLN A 131 -19.86 -7.00 -19.92
CA GLN A 131 -18.42 -7.33 -20.05
C GLN A 131 -17.57 -6.54 -19.02
N PRO A 132 -17.53 -6.93 -17.73
CA PRO A 132 -16.72 -6.27 -16.70
C PRO A 132 -15.23 -6.67 -16.71
N GLY A 133 -14.81 -7.52 -17.66
CA GLY A 133 -13.53 -8.24 -17.65
C GLY A 133 -12.30 -7.37 -17.35
N PRO A 134 -12.07 -6.27 -18.09
CA PRO A 134 -10.88 -5.43 -17.86
C PRO A 134 -10.86 -4.74 -16.50
N THR A 135 -12.01 -4.25 -16.01
CA THR A 135 -12.10 -3.57 -14.71
C THR A 135 -11.90 -4.57 -13.56
N LEU A 136 -12.52 -5.75 -13.63
CA LEU A 136 -12.34 -6.79 -12.61
C LEU A 136 -10.91 -7.31 -12.59
N ALA A 137 -10.29 -7.50 -13.75
CA ALA A 137 -8.89 -7.91 -13.85
C ALA A 137 -7.95 -6.89 -13.18
N ARG A 138 -8.18 -5.58 -13.38
CA ARG A 138 -7.41 -4.52 -12.70
C ARG A 138 -7.59 -4.56 -11.18
N LEU A 139 -8.83 -4.68 -10.69
CA LEU A 139 -9.07 -4.79 -9.25
C LEU A 139 -8.39 -6.03 -8.65
N GLN A 140 -8.34 -7.15 -9.38
CA GLN A 140 -7.59 -8.34 -8.96
C GLN A 140 -6.07 -8.11 -8.96
N GLN A 141 -5.54 -7.46 -10.00
CA GLN A 141 -4.12 -7.09 -10.08
C GLN A 141 -3.72 -6.18 -8.92
N MET A 142 -4.58 -5.23 -8.54
CA MET A 142 -4.38 -4.40 -7.35
C MET A 142 -4.28 -5.24 -6.08
N LEU A 143 -5.18 -6.20 -5.86
CA LEU A 143 -5.12 -7.08 -4.69
C LEU A 143 -3.80 -7.86 -4.63
N GLN A 144 -3.29 -8.33 -5.78
CA GLN A 144 -1.99 -9.01 -5.85
C GLN A 144 -0.83 -8.08 -5.51
N ILE A 145 -0.84 -6.84 -6.02
CA ILE A 145 0.17 -5.82 -5.69
C ILE A 145 0.15 -5.53 -4.18
N LEU A 146 -1.03 -5.30 -3.61
CA LEU A 146 -1.16 -5.00 -2.18
C LEU A 146 -0.74 -6.18 -1.29
N ALA A 147 -1.00 -7.41 -1.71
CA ALA A 147 -0.48 -8.60 -1.03
C ALA A 147 1.05 -8.64 -1.05
N ALA A 148 1.69 -8.34 -2.19
CA ALA A 148 3.15 -8.28 -2.28
C ALA A 148 3.73 -7.15 -1.40
N VAL A 149 3.11 -5.97 -1.36
CA VAL A 149 3.52 -4.86 -0.49
C VAL A 149 3.46 -5.26 0.99
N ARG A 150 2.43 -6.02 1.40
CA ARG A 150 2.31 -6.51 2.79
C ARG A 150 3.42 -7.50 3.15
N VAL A 151 3.74 -8.43 2.25
CA VAL A 151 4.87 -9.35 2.43
C VAL A 151 6.17 -8.56 2.63
N GLN A 152 6.41 -7.56 1.77
CA GLN A 152 7.59 -6.70 1.89
C GLN A 152 7.61 -5.93 3.21
N GLY A 153 6.46 -5.43 3.68
CA GLY A 153 6.35 -4.72 4.95
C GLY A 153 6.70 -5.59 6.15
N THR A 154 6.31 -6.87 6.14
CA THR A 154 6.71 -7.84 7.17
C THR A 154 8.23 -8.06 7.15
N THR A 155 8.82 -8.23 5.97
CA THR A 155 10.28 -8.37 5.82
C THR A 155 11.03 -7.12 6.31
N ALA A 156 10.56 -5.92 5.94
CA ALA A 156 11.14 -4.66 6.39
C ALA A 156 11.17 -4.57 7.92
N ARG A 157 10.08 -4.94 8.59
CA ARG A 157 10.03 -4.95 10.06
C ARG A 157 11.01 -5.94 10.67
N GLN A 158 11.11 -7.15 10.12
CA GLN A 158 12.07 -8.14 10.60
C GLN A 158 13.52 -7.60 10.52
N HIS A 159 13.86 -6.90 9.43
CA HIS A 159 15.16 -6.26 9.31
C HIS A 159 15.35 -5.12 10.31
N VAL A 160 14.33 -4.30 10.56
CA VAL A 160 14.38 -3.23 11.59
C VAL A 160 14.58 -3.83 12.98
N ASP A 161 13.81 -4.86 13.34
CA ASP A 161 13.91 -5.53 14.65
C ASP A 161 15.30 -6.14 14.84
N ALA A 162 15.84 -6.80 13.82
CA ALA A 162 17.20 -7.33 13.84
C ALA A 162 18.25 -6.23 14.02
N ALA A 163 18.11 -5.11 13.32
CA ALA A 163 19.03 -3.98 13.45
C ALA A 163 19.00 -3.35 14.85
N LEU A 164 17.82 -3.22 15.44
CA LEU A 164 17.66 -2.73 16.81
C LEU A 164 18.23 -3.69 17.85
N ALA A 165 18.00 -4.99 17.69
CA ALA A 165 18.57 -6.01 18.58
C ALA A 165 20.10 -5.98 18.53
N GLN A 166 20.68 -5.90 17.33
CA GLN A 166 22.13 -5.78 17.15
C GLN A 166 22.69 -4.49 17.78
N ALA A 167 22.03 -3.36 17.55
CA ALA A 167 22.45 -2.09 18.14
C ALA A 167 22.45 -2.15 19.68
N ARG A 168 21.39 -2.69 20.29
CA ARG A 168 21.32 -2.85 21.76
C ARG A 168 22.45 -3.74 22.29
N GLN A 169 22.68 -4.90 21.67
CA GLN A 169 23.74 -5.81 22.07
C GLN A 169 25.14 -5.17 22.01
N VAL A 170 25.43 -4.39 20.96
CA VAL A 170 26.71 -3.70 20.83
C VAL A 170 26.83 -2.55 21.84
N GLY A 171 25.74 -1.82 22.08
CA GLY A 171 25.69 -0.76 23.09
C GLY A 171 25.95 -1.27 24.52
N ASP A 172 25.45 -2.45 24.85
CA ASP A 172 25.63 -3.07 26.17
C ASP A 172 27.07 -3.59 26.41
N LEU A 173 27.79 -3.96 25.34
CA LEU A 173 29.19 -4.41 25.40
C LEU A 173 30.21 -3.26 25.38
N GLY A 174 29.77 -2.06 25.00
CA GLY A 174 30.61 -0.85 24.87
C GLY A 174 30.57 0.09 26.06
N ASN A 175 29.86 -0.28 27.14
CA ASN A 175 29.83 0.43 28.42
C ASN A 175 30.78 -0.21 29.44
#